data_AF-A0A9P1MG84-F1
#
_entry.id   AF-A0A9P1MG84-F1
#
_cell.length_a   1.000
_cell.length_b   1.000
_cell.length_c   1.000
_cell.angle_alpha   90.00
_cell.angle_beta   90.00
_cell.angle_gamma   90.00
#
_symmetry.space_group_name_H-M   'P 1'
#
loop_
_entity.id
_entity.type
_entity.pdbx_description
1 polymer ?
#
loop_
_entity_poly.entity_id
_entity_poly.type
_entity_poly.pdbx_seq_one_letter_code
_entity_poly.pdbx_strand_id
1 'polypeptide(L)'
;MSEEERKWREEREKVLDEWSEIELKFRSGTPIRIEITQGSVDDCMDDIISDQPISWDSGIPDDSLISRVLNDDYQLEKESLTGLKTADEFSMNKLMLRCICKPSSSASSLQTEQLKDERILLIAMSKKEYSSQNANHWQLLREFYRSTASLALDDPLLANECPHMGSHWQIVGFQGTNPSTDLRGVGLLGLVQLYCLTNLVQEDKLKEMIMLSRNEPNDFPFAVVGINFTSLLLNKLKRDELNSLANHFGSFLKAMNVLYRGCFIKFCKLWKKDNCTVKDFQHVLNAISAMLKKDANALVKA
;
A
#
# COMPACT_ATOMS: atom_id res chain seq x y z
N MET A 1 3.30 -21.62 28.91
CA MET A 1 3.76 -21.46 27.53
C MET A 1 4.65 -22.65 27.21
N SER A 2 4.32 -23.42 26.19
CA SER A 2 5.10 -24.60 25.78
C SER A 2 6.39 -24.18 25.05
N GLU A 3 7.35 -25.11 24.96
CA GLU A 3 8.59 -24.91 24.19
C GLU A 3 8.30 -24.60 22.71
N GLU A 4 7.25 -25.23 22.17
CA GLU A 4 6.78 -25.05 20.80
C GLU A 4 6.17 -23.65 20.58
N GLU A 5 5.36 -23.17 21.53
CA GLU A 5 4.80 -21.81 21.52
C GLU A 5 5.90 -20.75 21.59
N ARG A 6 6.94 -20.96 22.41
CA ARG A 6 8.08 -20.05 22.51
C ARG A 6 8.85 -19.98 21.20
N LYS A 7 9.18 -21.14 20.62
CA LYS A 7 9.90 -21.22 19.33
C LYS A 7 9.10 -20.60 18.19
N TRP A 8 7.79 -20.80 18.17
CA TRP A 8 6.90 -20.18 17.19
C TRP A 8 6.89 -18.64 17.33
N ARG A 9 6.82 -18.11 18.56
CA ARG A 9 6.88 -16.66 18.82
C ARG A 9 8.21 -16.04 18.37
N GLU A 10 9.33 -16.69 18.69
CA GLU A 10 10.68 -16.24 18.28
C GLU A 10 10.84 -16.23 16.75
N GLU A 11 10.34 -17.27 16.07
CA GLU A 11 10.38 -17.33 14.62
C GLU A 11 9.45 -16.29 13.97
N ARG A 12 8.28 -16.03 14.57
CA ARG A 12 7.36 -14.97 14.14
C ARG A 12 7.99 -13.58 14.28
N GLU A 13 8.62 -13.27 15.42
CA GLU A 13 9.33 -11.99 15.61
C GLU A 13 10.46 -11.83 14.58
N LYS A 14 11.24 -12.87 14.34
CA LYS A 14 12.30 -12.84 13.32
C LYS A 14 11.76 -12.55 11.91
N VAL A 15 10.63 -13.16 11.54
CA VAL A 15 10.02 -12.91 10.23
C VAL A 15 9.50 -11.47 10.13
N LEU A 16 8.90 -10.94 11.19
CA LEU A 16 8.46 -9.54 11.23
C LEU A 16 9.65 -8.56 11.10
N ASP A 17 10.78 -8.85 11.73
CA ASP A 17 12.02 -8.07 11.55
C ASP A 17 12.58 -8.19 10.13
N GLU A 18 12.53 -9.37 9.50
CA GLU A 18 12.94 -9.55 8.10
C GLU A 18 12.08 -8.72 7.13
N TRP A 19 10.79 -8.49 7.44
CA TRP A 19 9.94 -7.60 6.65
C TRP A 19 10.41 -6.14 6.74
N SER A 20 10.91 -5.69 7.89
CA SER A 20 11.41 -4.33 8.10
C SER A 20 12.61 -4.00 7.19
N GLU A 21 13.43 -5.00 6.86
CA GLU A 21 14.59 -4.84 5.97
C GLU A 21 14.21 -4.83 4.48
N ILE A 22 13.05 -5.38 4.11
CA ILE A 22 12.59 -5.39 2.71
C ILE A 22 12.16 -3.99 2.26
N GLU A 23 11.66 -3.16 3.17
CA GLU A 23 11.43 -1.72 2.93
C GLU A 23 12.72 -0.97 2.53
N LEU A 24 13.90 -1.46 2.95
CA LEU A 24 15.20 -0.89 2.60
C LEU A 24 15.81 -1.46 1.31
N LYS A 25 15.47 -2.71 0.93
CA LYS A 25 16.07 -3.41 -0.23
C LYS A 25 15.59 -2.94 -1.61
N PHE A 26 14.44 -2.28 -1.70
CA PHE A 26 13.94 -1.75 -2.98
C PHE A 26 14.69 -0.51 -3.51
N ARG A 27 15.78 -0.07 -2.86
CA ARG A 27 16.60 1.02 -3.37
C ARG A 27 17.35 0.70 -4.67
N SER A 28 17.68 -0.57 -4.98
CA SER A 28 18.45 -0.89 -6.20
C SER A 28 18.72 -2.40 -6.42
N GLY A 29 17.69 -3.23 -6.66
CA GLY A 29 17.92 -4.67 -6.88
C GLY A 29 16.92 -5.33 -7.83
N THR A 30 17.42 -6.00 -8.85
CA THR A 30 16.63 -6.83 -9.78
C THR A 30 15.96 -7.98 -9.04
N PRO A 31 14.68 -8.32 -9.31
CA PRO A 31 14.00 -9.41 -8.62
C PRO A 31 14.65 -10.77 -8.91
N ILE A 32 14.95 -11.53 -7.87
CA ILE A 32 15.36 -12.94 -7.98
C ILE A 32 14.15 -13.74 -8.44
N ARG A 33 14.34 -14.54 -9.49
CA ARG A 33 13.32 -15.38 -10.13
C ARG A 33 13.18 -16.68 -9.34
N ILE A 34 12.01 -16.94 -8.77
CA ILE A 34 11.66 -18.23 -8.17
C ILE A 34 10.58 -18.85 -9.06
N GLU A 35 10.84 -20.07 -9.53
CA GLU A 35 9.93 -20.82 -10.41
C GLU A 35 8.74 -21.37 -9.62
N ILE A 36 7.54 -21.22 -10.19
CA ILE A 36 6.26 -21.61 -9.59
C ILE A 36 5.88 -22.98 -10.16
N THR A 37 5.70 -23.99 -9.32
CA THR A 37 5.04 -25.25 -9.68
C THR A 37 3.52 -25.09 -9.57
N GLN A 38 2.82 -25.42 -10.66
CA GLN A 38 1.35 -25.38 -10.72
C GLN A 38 0.75 -26.63 -10.05
N GLY A 39 -0.09 -26.43 -9.04
CA GLY A 39 -0.99 -27.45 -8.50
C GLY A 39 -2.45 -27.08 -8.80
N SER A 40 -3.23 -28.06 -9.29
CA SER A 40 -4.65 -27.94 -9.60
C SER A 40 -5.49 -27.66 -8.36
N VAL A 41 -6.45 -26.74 -8.46
CA VAL A 41 -7.39 -26.41 -7.37
C VAL A 41 -8.77 -26.91 -7.77
N ASP A 42 -9.30 -27.84 -6.96
CA ASP A 42 -10.71 -28.23 -6.98
C ASP A 42 -11.57 -27.13 -6.32
N ASP A 43 -12.72 -26.88 -6.95
CA ASP A 43 -13.79 -25.98 -6.52
C ASP A 43 -14.51 -26.54 -5.29
N CYS A 44 -14.41 -25.87 -4.15
CA CYS A 44 -15.52 -25.66 -3.19
C CYS A 44 -15.01 -24.81 -2.00
N MET A 45 -15.27 -23.50 -1.96
CA MET A 45 -15.17 -22.73 -0.71
C MET A 45 -15.91 -21.40 -0.84
N ASP A 46 -17.08 -21.36 -0.21
CA ASP A 46 -18.00 -20.23 -0.18
C ASP A 46 -17.40 -18.95 0.42
N ASP A 47 -17.85 -17.84 -0.18
CA ASP A 47 -17.31 -16.49 -0.14
C ASP A 47 -17.45 -15.78 1.22
N ILE A 48 -16.36 -15.18 1.69
CA ILE A 48 -16.37 -14.31 2.87
C ILE A 48 -15.97 -12.87 2.54
N ILE A 49 -15.45 -12.56 1.34
CA ILE A 49 -15.43 -11.19 0.83
C ILE A 49 -16.43 -11.15 -0.31
N SER A 50 -17.60 -10.57 -0.05
CA SER A 50 -18.69 -10.47 -1.01
C SER A 50 -18.20 -10.04 -2.39
N ASP A 51 -18.42 -10.91 -3.38
CA ASP A 51 -18.13 -10.72 -4.81
C ASP A 51 -19.03 -9.66 -5.46
N GLN A 52 -19.87 -8.97 -4.67
CA GLN A 52 -20.62 -7.83 -5.16
C GLN A 52 -19.65 -6.75 -5.67
N PRO A 53 -19.81 -6.30 -6.93
CA PRO A 53 -18.92 -5.33 -7.53
C PRO A 53 -18.91 -4.06 -6.69
N ILE A 54 -17.73 -3.71 -6.18
CA ILE A 54 -17.52 -2.44 -5.48
C ILE A 54 -17.73 -1.34 -6.52
N SER A 55 -18.63 -0.40 -6.24
CA SER A 55 -18.78 0.79 -7.08
C SER A 55 -17.46 1.55 -7.10
N TRP A 56 -16.78 1.53 -8.23
CA TRP A 56 -15.56 2.30 -8.49
C TRP A 56 -15.82 3.81 -8.60
N ASP A 57 -17.10 4.21 -8.58
CA ASP A 57 -17.60 5.55 -8.85
C ASP A 57 -17.84 6.40 -7.59
N SER A 58 -17.77 5.79 -6.41
CA SER A 58 -17.52 6.58 -5.20
C SER A 58 -16.05 6.99 -5.24
N GLY A 59 -15.73 8.00 -6.05
CA GLY A 59 -14.50 8.77 -5.91
C GLY A 59 -14.31 9.14 -4.44
N ILE A 60 -13.09 9.49 -4.05
CA ILE A 60 -12.88 10.09 -2.72
C ILE A 60 -13.94 11.19 -2.59
N PRO A 61 -14.95 11.04 -1.70
CA PRO A 61 -15.93 12.10 -1.45
C PRO A 61 -15.13 13.37 -1.12
N ASP A 62 -15.71 14.56 -1.22
CA ASP A 62 -14.99 15.78 -0.85
C ASP A 62 -14.56 15.72 0.63
N ASP A 63 -13.40 15.13 0.85
CA ASP A 63 -12.86 14.79 2.15
C ASP A 63 -11.97 15.95 2.52
N SER A 64 -12.51 16.79 3.39
CA SER A 64 -11.84 18.01 3.83
C SER A 64 -10.46 17.76 4.44
N LEU A 65 -10.17 16.57 4.99
CA LEU A 65 -8.85 16.24 5.52
C LEU A 65 -7.89 15.91 4.38
N ILE A 66 -8.30 15.05 3.44
CA ILE A 66 -7.48 14.75 2.25
C ILE A 66 -7.20 16.03 1.47
N SER A 67 -8.21 16.86 1.22
CA SER A 67 -8.04 18.15 0.55
C SER A 67 -7.04 19.05 1.27
N ARG A 68 -7.08 19.16 2.61
CA ARG A 68 -6.08 19.93 3.36
C ARG A 68 -4.66 19.35 3.23
N VAL A 69 -4.52 18.02 3.28
CA VAL A 69 -3.22 17.35 3.18
C VAL A 69 -2.62 17.49 1.78
N LEU A 70 -3.42 17.37 0.73
CA LEU A 70 -2.96 17.54 -0.66
C LEU A 70 -2.52 18.99 -0.96
N ASN A 71 -3.08 19.96 -0.24
CA ASN A 71 -2.74 21.39 -0.36
C ASN A 71 -1.68 21.86 0.66
N ASP A 72 -1.07 20.95 1.43
CA ASP A 72 0.04 21.28 2.34
C ASP A 72 1.32 21.66 1.57
N ASP A 73 2.35 22.14 2.27
CA ASP A 73 3.61 22.55 1.67
C ASP A 73 4.55 21.35 1.39
N TYR A 74 4.75 21.11 0.10
CA TYR A 74 5.66 20.09 -0.45
C TYR A 74 6.78 20.69 -1.32
N GLN A 75 7.09 21.98 -1.22
CA GLN A 75 8.06 22.61 -2.13
C GLN A 75 9.45 21.99 -2.01
N LEU A 76 9.94 21.78 -0.78
CA LEU A 76 11.24 21.14 -0.53
C LEU A 76 11.32 19.73 -1.16
N GLU A 77 10.26 18.95 -0.98
CA GLU A 77 10.19 17.60 -1.53
C GLU A 77 10.11 17.65 -3.06
N LYS A 78 9.35 18.58 -3.65
CA LYS A 78 9.26 18.78 -5.11
C LYS A 78 10.59 19.22 -5.73
N GLU A 79 11.31 20.14 -5.09
CA GLU A 79 12.65 20.59 -5.51
C GLU A 79 13.67 19.44 -5.48
N SER A 80 13.58 18.55 -4.49
CA SER A 80 14.44 17.36 -4.43
C SER A 80 14.26 16.41 -5.63
N LEU A 81 13.10 16.45 -6.29
CA LEU A 81 12.82 15.64 -7.49
C LEU A 81 13.42 16.24 -8.77
N THR A 82 13.64 17.56 -8.83
CA THR A 82 14.25 18.21 -10.00
C THR A 82 15.77 18.10 -9.98
N GLY A 83 16.39 18.08 -8.79
CA GLY A 83 17.84 17.89 -8.63
C GLY A 83 18.36 16.51 -9.09
N LEU A 84 17.48 15.51 -9.24
CA LEU A 84 17.82 14.20 -9.82
C LEU A 84 17.76 14.18 -11.35
N LYS A 85 17.07 15.15 -11.99
CA LYS A 85 16.96 15.21 -13.45
C LYS A 85 18.28 15.63 -14.11
N THR A 86 19.08 16.49 -13.47
CA THR A 86 20.32 17.03 -14.07
C THR A 86 21.46 16.01 -14.18
N ALA A 87 21.47 14.95 -13.35
CA ALA A 87 22.48 13.90 -13.42
C ALA A 87 22.15 12.80 -14.45
N ASP A 88 20.86 12.50 -14.66
CA ASP A 88 20.40 11.39 -15.51
C ASP A 88 20.08 11.85 -16.96
N GLU A 89 19.73 13.12 -17.15
CA GLU A 89 19.44 13.71 -18.46
C GLU A 89 20.69 13.92 -19.33
N PHE A 90 21.89 13.91 -18.71
CA PHE A 90 23.17 13.90 -19.43
C PHE A 90 23.64 12.49 -19.83
N SER A 91 23.10 11.43 -19.20
CA SER A 91 23.48 10.03 -19.46
C SER A 91 22.55 9.32 -20.45
N MET A 92 21.27 9.72 -20.53
CA MET A 92 20.30 9.10 -21.45
C MET A 92 20.21 9.71 -22.86
N ASN A 93 20.98 10.77 -23.15
CA ASN A 93 21.00 11.38 -24.50
C ASN A 93 22.09 10.83 -25.43
N LYS A 94 22.73 9.71 -25.09
CA LYS A 94 23.67 9.02 -25.99
C LYS A 94 23.23 7.58 -26.22
N LEU A 95 22.78 7.31 -27.45
CA LEU A 95 22.28 6.04 -28.02
C LEU A 95 20.79 5.67 -27.77
N MET A 96 19.89 6.54 -28.18
CA MET A 96 18.62 6.10 -28.81
C MET A 96 18.91 5.51 -30.21
N LEU A 97 19.52 4.32 -30.26
CA LEU A 97 19.40 3.44 -31.42
C LEU A 97 18.02 2.79 -31.35
N ARG A 98 17.01 3.51 -31.84
CA ARG A 98 15.66 2.95 -32.05
C ARG A 98 15.76 1.80 -33.05
N CYS A 99 15.70 0.56 -32.58
CA CYS A 99 15.30 -0.56 -33.44
C CYS A 99 13.84 -0.29 -33.84
N ILE A 100 13.56 -0.22 -35.13
CA ILE A 100 12.20 -0.14 -35.72
C ILE A 100 11.38 -1.42 -35.45
N CYS A 101 11.98 -2.37 -34.73
CA CYS A 101 11.60 -3.78 -34.62
C CYS A 101 10.78 -4.11 -33.36
N LYS A 102 10.64 -3.18 -32.41
CA LYS A 102 9.99 -3.42 -31.12
C LYS A 102 8.98 -2.30 -30.87
N PRO A 103 7.66 -2.54 -31.00
CA PRO A 103 6.70 -1.59 -30.47
C PRO A 103 7.04 -1.43 -28.99
N SER A 104 7.33 -0.20 -28.55
CA SER A 104 7.46 0.05 -27.11
C SER A 104 6.13 -0.37 -26.49
N SER A 105 6.19 -1.07 -25.36
CA SER A 105 5.02 -1.34 -24.55
C SER A 105 4.47 -0.01 -24.01
N SER A 106 3.63 0.63 -24.82
CA SER A 106 2.47 1.48 -24.51
C SER A 106 2.40 2.15 -23.12
N ALA A 107 3.43 2.90 -22.70
CA ALA A 107 3.19 3.92 -21.68
C ALA A 107 2.35 5.02 -22.34
N SER A 108 1.05 5.06 -22.06
CA SER A 108 0.18 6.13 -22.55
C SER A 108 0.67 7.47 -22.02
N SER A 109 0.77 8.49 -22.88
CA SER A 109 1.05 9.85 -22.41
C SER A 109 -0.04 10.33 -21.46
N LEU A 110 0.32 11.16 -20.49
CA LEU A 110 -0.65 11.88 -19.67
C LEU A 110 -1.42 12.89 -20.53
N GLN A 111 -2.73 12.96 -20.31
CA GLN A 111 -3.63 13.79 -21.12
C GLN A 111 -3.69 15.25 -20.68
N THR A 112 -3.35 15.57 -19.43
CA THR A 112 -3.49 16.91 -18.86
C THR A 112 -2.26 17.32 -18.03
N GLU A 113 -2.02 18.62 -17.91
CA GLU A 113 -1.00 19.16 -16.98
C GLU A 113 -1.35 18.87 -15.52
N GLN A 114 -2.64 18.93 -15.17
CA GLN A 114 -3.12 18.58 -13.83
C GLN A 114 -2.66 17.17 -13.39
N LEU A 115 -2.70 16.19 -14.29
CA LEU A 115 -2.22 14.84 -13.98
C LEU A 115 -0.69 14.78 -13.80
N LYS A 116 0.06 15.60 -14.56
CA LYS A 116 1.52 15.70 -14.39
C LYS A 116 1.85 16.30 -13.03
N ASP A 117 1.16 17.36 -12.63
CA ASP A 117 1.32 18.03 -11.35
C ASP A 117 0.93 17.11 -10.18
N GLU A 118 -0.20 16.40 -10.30
CA GLU A 118 -0.64 15.43 -9.30
C GLU A 118 0.37 14.28 -9.15
N ARG A 119 0.93 13.76 -10.25
CA ARG A 119 2.00 12.75 -10.18
C ARG A 119 3.20 13.25 -9.39
N ILE A 120 3.67 14.47 -9.68
CA ILE A 120 4.79 15.08 -8.96
C ILE A 120 4.45 15.25 -7.49
N LEU A 121 3.25 15.73 -7.18
CA LEU A 121 2.74 15.88 -5.82
C LEU A 121 2.76 14.54 -5.06
N LEU A 122 2.19 13.47 -5.61
CA LEU A 122 2.17 12.17 -4.92
C LEU A 122 3.58 11.60 -4.69
N ILE A 123 4.51 11.80 -5.64
CA ILE A 123 5.92 11.42 -5.44
C ILE A 123 6.55 12.29 -4.33
N ALA A 124 6.26 13.58 -4.28
CA ALA A 124 6.75 14.49 -3.23
C ALA A 124 6.17 14.11 -1.85
N MET A 125 4.88 13.78 -1.77
CA MET A 125 4.24 13.24 -0.56
C MET A 125 4.91 11.96 -0.07
N SER A 126 5.39 11.11 -0.99
CA SER A 126 6.14 9.90 -0.61
C SER A 126 7.51 10.19 0.01
N LYS A 127 8.01 11.42 -0.13
CA LYS A 127 9.24 11.92 0.48
C LYS A 127 8.99 12.75 1.74
N LYS A 128 7.76 13.24 1.94
CA LYS A 128 7.37 13.97 3.13
C LYS A 128 7.30 13.02 4.32
N GLU A 129 8.15 13.25 5.31
CA GLU A 129 8.12 12.50 6.56
C GLU A 129 6.84 12.83 7.35
N TYR A 130 6.25 11.81 7.96
CA TYR A 130 5.17 12.02 8.91
C TYR A 130 5.68 12.81 10.13
N SER A 131 4.84 13.67 10.68
CA SER A 131 5.16 14.48 11.86
C SER A 131 3.94 14.56 12.77
N SER A 132 4.08 14.12 14.02
CA SER A 132 3.02 14.23 15.04
C SER A 132 2.68 15.68 15.40
N GLN A 133 3.59 16.63 15.11
CA GLN A 133 3.39 18.05 15.36
C GLN A 133 2.56 18.73 14.26
N ASN A 134 2.44 18.12 13.08
CA ASN A 134 1.54 18.61 12.04
C ASN A 134 0.13 18.07 12.32
N ALA A 135 -0.83 18.99 12.52
CA ALA A 135 -2.20 18.65 12.89
C ALA A 135 -2.90 17.77 11.83
N ASN A 136 -2.66 18.00 10.54
CA ASN A 136 -3.26 17.23 9.46
C ASN A 136 -2.66 15.81 9.39
N HIS A 137 -1.34 15.69 9.54
CA HIS A 137 -0.66 14.39 9.58
C HIS A 137 -1.15 13.56 10.77
N TRP A 138 -1.21 14.18 11.95
CA TRP A 138 -1.73 13.53 13.14
C TRP A 138 -3.18 13.11 12.98
N GLN A 139 -4.03 13.98 12.42
CA GLN A 139 -5.43 13.67 12.19
C GLN A 139 -5.60 12.46 11.25
N LEU A 140 -4.81 12.36 10.17
CA LEU A 140 -4.82 11.18 9.29
C LEU A 140 -4.51 9.89 10.06
N LEU A 141 -3.42 9.90 10.82
CA LEU A 141 -2.97 8.72 11.57
C LEU A 141 -3.96 8.33 12.68
N ARG A 142 -4.49 9.32 13.40
CA ARG A 142 -5.49 9.10 14.45
C ARG A 142 -6.80 8.54 13.89
N GLU A 143 -7.28 9.05 12.76
CA GLU A 143 -8.51 8.54 12.16
C GLU A 143 -8.32 7.14 11.56
N PHE A 144 -7.18 6.86 10.92
CA PHE A 144 -6.81 5.49 10.54
C PHE A 144 -6.83 4.54 11.75
N TYR A 145 -6.19 4.96 12.86
CA TYR A 145 -6.20 4.18 14.09
C TYR A 145 -7.61 3.97 14.60
N ARG A 146 -8.41 5.03 14.74
CA ARG A 146 -9.76 4.96 15.29
C ARG A 146 -10.65 4.02 14.50
N SER A 147 -10.67 4.14 13.16
CA SER A 147 -11.48 3.29 12.28
C SER A 147 -11.06 1.82 12.32
N THR A 148 -9.77 1.54 12.51
CA THR A 148 -9.24 0.18 12.56
C THR A 148 -9.40 -0.44 13.96
N ALA A 149 -9.01 0.30 14.99
CA ALA A 149 -9.03 -0.13 16.39
C ALA A 149 -10.46 -0.38 16.88
N SER A 150 -11.46 0.41 16.43
CA SER A 150 -12.86 0.18 16.78
C SER A 150 -13.41 -1.16 16.29
N LEU A 151 -12.79 -1.75 15.26
CA LEU A 151 -13.13 -3.07 14.72
C LEU A 151 -12.24 -4.18 15.28
N ALA A 152 -11.07 -3.82 15.83
CA ALA A 152 -10.05 -4.75 16.34
C ALA A 152 -10.17 -5.05 17.84
N LEU A 153 -10.76 -4.14 18.61
CA LEU A 153 -10.87 -4.19 20.07
C LEU A 153 -12.24 -4.70 20.51
N ASP A 154 -12.25 -5.44 21.62
CA ASP A 154 -13.50 -5.91 22.24
C ASP A 154 -14.36 -4.74 22.76
N ASP A 155 -13.71 -3.68 23.26
CA ASP A 155 -14.35 -2.42 23.62
C ASP A 155 -13.97 -1.31 22.61
N PRO A 156 -14.88 -0.94 21.68
CA PRO A 156 -14.63 0.10 20.70
C PRO A 156 -14.35 1.50 21.28
N LEU A 157 -14.76 1.79 22.53
CA LEU A 157 -14.53 3.10 23.15
C LEU A 157 -13.04 3.37 23.39
N LEU A 158 -12.24 2.31 23.60
CA LEU A 158 -10.80 2.39 23.75
C LEU A 158 -10.10 2.87 22.46
N ALA A 159 -10.75 2.78 21.30
CA ALA A 159 -10.20 3.33 20.06
C ALA A 159 -10.06 4.87 20.08
N ASN A 160 -10.72 5.56 21.02
CA ASN A 160 -10.55 7.01 21.22
C ASN A 160 -9.26 7.36 21.96
N GLU A 161 -8.67 6.40 22.69
CA GLU A 161 -7.39 6.54 23.37
C GLU A 161 -6.25 6.30 22.37
N CYS A 162 -5.78 7.40 21.77
CA CYS A 162 -4.71 7.35 20.77
C CYS A 162 -3.61 8.35 21.17
N PRO A 163 -2.73 8.00 22.12
CA PRO A 163 -1.56 8.82 22.42
C PRO A 163 -0.62 8.84 21.20
N HIS A 164 0.23 9.86 21.07
CA HIS A 164 1.10 9.97 19.89
C HIS A 164 2.10 8.79 19.74
N MET A 165 2.48 8.15 20.84
CA MET A 165 3.43 7.03 20.89
C MET A 165 2.92 5.95 21.86
N GLY A 166 3.25 4.69 21.59
CA GLY A 166 2.97 3.56 22.48
C GLY A 166 2.64 2.26 21.74
N SER A 167 2.56 1.15 22.47
CA SER A 167 2.30 -0.18 21.88
C SER A 167 0.93 -0.33 21.24
N HIS A 168 -0.01 0.58 21.51
CA HIS A 168 -1.33 0.60 20.89
C HIS A 168 -1.28 0.62 19.35
N TRP A 169 -0.24 1.18 18.74
CA TRP A 169 -0.05 1.15 17.28
C TRP A 169 0.05 -0.28 16.71
N GLN A 170 0.48 -1.25 17.51
CA GLN A 170 0.54 -2.66 17.10
C GLN A 170 -0.86 -3.27 16.95
N ILE A 171 -1.90 -2.71 17.60
CA ILE A 171 -3.31 -3.14 17.45
C ILE A 171 -3.76 -3.03 16.00
N VAL A 172 -3.31 -1.98 15.32
CA VAL A 172 -3.66 -1.68 13.91
C VAL A 172 -2.57 -2.13 12.93
N GLY A 173 -1.56 -2.85 13.43
CA GLY A 173 -0.55 -3.52 12.62
C GLY A 173 0.66 -2.68 12.22
N PHE A 174 1.03 -1.65 12.99
CA PHE A 174 2.39 -1.09 12.92
C PHE A 174 3.37 -1.96 13.71
N GLN A 175 4.67 -1.93 13.39
CA GLN A 175 5.65 -2.83 14.03
C GLN A 175 6.03 -2.38 15.45
N GLY A 176 6.10 -1.07 15.68
CA GLY A 176 6.60 -0.50 16.94
C GLY A 176 5.68 0.51 17.59
N THR A 177 6.24 1.26 18.53
CA THR A 177 5.52 2.31 19.27
C THR A 177 5.47 3.65 18.53
N ASN A 178 6.12 3.74 17.37
CA ASN A 178 6.24 4.95 16.57
C ASN A 178 5.98 4.66 15.07
N PRO A 179 4.78 4.96 14.56
CA PRO A 179 4.40 4.77 13.15
C PRO A 179 5.28 5.49 12.14
N SER A 180 5.99 6.55 12.57
CA SER A 180 6.92 7.27 11.70
C SER A 180 8.01 6.35 11.14
N THR A 181 8.37 5.28 11.88
CA THR A 181 9.45 4.37 11.49
C THR A 181 9.05 3.45 10.35
N ASP A 182 7.81 2.95 10.32
CA ASP A 182 7.26 2.16 9.23
C ASP A 182 6.97 3.03 7.99
N LEU A 183 6.52 4.27 8.20
CA LEU A 183 6.14 5.17 7.09
C LEU A 183 7.35 5.73 6.31
N ARG A 184 8.60 5.57 6.78
CA ARG A 184 9.80 6.19 6.17
C ARG A 184 9.97 5.91 4.68
N GLY A 185 9.60 4.69 4.24
CA GLY A 185 9.78 4.27 2.84
C GLY A 185 8.77 4.89 1.86
N VAL A 186 7.60 5.31 2.36
CA VAL A 186 6.44 5.73 1.55
C VAL A 186 5.88 7.10 1.96
N GLY A 187 6.42 7.72 3.00
CA GLY A 187 6.04 9.04 3.51
C GLY A 187 4.56 9.18 3.84
N LEU A 188 4.05 10.40 3.71
CA LEU A 188 2.63 10.70 3.87
C LEU A 188 1.74 10.01 2.84
N LEU A 189 2.26 9.65 1.66
CA LEU A 189 1.46 8.93 0.68
C LEU A 189 0.94 7.61 1.26
N GLY A 190 1.78 6.85 1.97
CA GLY A 190 1.35 5.60 2.60
C GLY A 190 0.27 5.81 3.65
N LEU A 191 0.42 6.86 4.47
CA LEU A 191 -0.58 7.22 5.47
C LEU A 191 -1.91 7.64 4.85
N VAL A 192 -1.88 8.42 3.76
CA VAL A 192 -3.07 8.80 3.00
C VAL A 192 -3.78 7.56 2.43
N GLN A 193 -3.04 6.59 1.88
CA GLN A 193 -3.66 5.38 1.35
C GLN A 193 -4.28 4.50 2.44
N LEU A 194 -3.62 4.35 3.59
CA LEU A 194 -4.18 3.66 4.76
C LEU A 194 -5.48 4.32 5.22
N TYR A 195 -5.48 5.64 5.39
CA TYR A 195 -6.68 6.41 5.74
C TYR A 195 -7.80 6.24 4.71
N CYS A 196 -7.49 6.39 3.42
CA CYS A 196 -8.47 6.25 2.35
C CYS A 196 -9.06 4.84 2.30
N LEU A 197 -8.28 3.80 2.60
CA LEU A 197 -8.82 2.44 2.67
C LEU A 197 -9.84 2.33 3.81
N THR A 198 -9.49 2.73 5.03
CA THR A 198 -10.35 2.52 6.21
C THR A 198 -11.58 3.41 6.22
N ASN A 199 -11.52 4.60 5.62
CA ASN A 199 -12.62 5.55 5.69
C ASN A 199 -13.51 5.55 4.46
N LEU A 200 -13.10 4.90 3.36
CA LEU A 200 -13.85 4.88 2.09
C LEU A 200 -14.29 3.47 1.67
N VAL A 201 -13.86 2.42 2.36
CA VAL A 201 -14.38 1.06 2.18
C VAL A 201 -15.65 0.88 3.02
N GLN A 202 -16.58 0.07 2.52
CA GLN A 202 -17.78 -0.31 3.27
C GLN A 202 -17.40 -0.97 4.59
N GLU A 203 -18.06 -0.58 5.68
CA GLU A 203 -17.70 -1.00 7.04
C GLU A 203 -17.62 -2.53 7.20
N ASP A 204 -18.55 -3.28 6.62
CA ASP A 204 -18.55 -4.75 6.67
C ASP A 204 -17.31 -5.36 6.03
N LYS A 205 -16.90 -4.85 4.84
CA LYS A 205 -15.68 -5.31 4.16
C LYS A 205 -14.43 -4.95 4.94
N LEU A 206 -14.40 -3.75 5.55
CA LEU A 206 -13.28 -3.36 6.40
C LEU A 206 -13.20 -4.28 7.62
N LYS A 207 -14.34 -4.55 8.27
CA LYS A 207 -14.43 -5.46 9.42
C LYS A 207 -13.91 -6.85 9.07
N GLU A 208 -14.29 -7.42 7.93
CA GLU A 208 -13.76 -8.70 7.44
C GLU A 208 -12.23 -8.68 7.33
N MET A 209 -11.65 -7.63 6.74
CA MET A 209 -10.20 -7.49 6.61
C MET A 209 -9.50 -7.38 7.97
N ILE A 210 -10.04 -6.58 8.88
CA ILE A 210 -9.46 -6.36 10.21
C ILE A 210 -9.54 -7.65 11.05
N MET A 211 -10.67 -8.34 11.03
CA MET A 211 -10.82 -9.62 11.74
C MET A 211 -9.86 -10.67 11.19
N LEU A 212 -9.69 -10.76 9.86
CA LEU A 212 -8.72 -11.67 9.26
C LEU A 212 -7.29 -11.36 9.70
N SER A 213 -6.90 -10.09 9.75
CA SER A 213 -5.55 -9.68 10.17
C SER A 213 -5.20 -10.01 11.62
N ARG A 214 -6.19 -10.35 12.45
CA ARG A 214 -6.03 -10.62 13.89
C ARG A 214 -6.28 -12.08 14.26
N ASN A 215 -6.56 -12.94 13.27
CA ASN A 215 -6.93 -14.33 13.51
C ASN A 215 -5.67 -15.19 13.74
N GLU A 216 -5.15 -15.22 14.95
CA GLU A 216 -4.02 -16.11 15.31
C GLU A 216 -4.35 -17.58 15.01
N PRO A 217 -3.40 -18.37 14.45
CA PRO A 217 -2.00 -18.05 14.15
C PRO A 217 -1.78 -17.46 12.74
N ASN A 218 -2.85 -17.13 12.03
CA ASN A 218 -2.88 -16.60 10.66
C ASN A 218 -2.96 -15.06 10.63
N ASP A 219 -2.61 -14.39 11.73
CA ASP A 219 -2.61 -12.94 11.83
C ASP A 219 -1.55 -12.31 10.90
N PHE A 220 -1.72 -11.02 10.59
CA PHE A 220 -0.73 -10.23 9.86
C PHE A 220 -0.81 -8.75 10.23
N PRO A 221 0.30 -8.01 10.18
CA PRO A 221 0.32 -6.59 10.55
C PRO A 221 -0.36 -5.74 9.46
N PHE A 222 -1.66 -5.45 9.63
CA PHE A 222 -2.50 -4.76 8.64
C PHE A 222 -1.88 -3.48 8.07
N ALA A 223 -1.39 -2.56 8.90
CA ALA A 223 -0.77 -1.31 8.42
C ALA A 223 0.50 -1.58 7.60
N VAL A 224 1.38 -2.49 8.04
CA VAL A 224 2.62 -2.84 7.31
C VAL A 224 2.33 -3.49 5.95
N VAL A 225 1.32 -4.36 5.87
CA VAL A 225 0.86 -4.91 4.58
C VAL A 225 0.45 -3.77 3.64
N GLY A 226 -0.31 -2.81 4.15
CA GLY A 226 -0.70 -1.64 3.40
C GLY A 226 0.47 -0.77 2.94
N ILE A 227 1.43 -0.50 3.82
CA ILE A 227 2.64 0.26 3.48
C ILE A 227 3.43 -0.41 2.34
N ASN A 228 3.52 -1.74 2.36
CA ASN A 228 4.16 -2.50 1.27
C ASN A 228 3.41 -2.35 -0.06
N PHE A 229 2.07 -2.33 -0.05
CA PHE A 229 1.30 -2.05 -1.27
C PHE A 229 1.51 -0.64 -1.78
N THR A 230 1.58 0.37 -0.89
CA THR A 230 1.96 1.73 -1.31
C THR A 230 3.33 1.73 -1.99
N SER A 231 4.31 1.02 -1.44
CA SER A 231 5.64 0.91 -2.04
C SER A 231 5.61 0.31 -3.46
N LEU A 232 4.84 -0.78 -3.66
CA LEU A 232 4.64 -1.38 -4.99
C LEU A 232 4.01 -0.39 -5.97
N LEU A 233 2.96 0.31 -5.57
CA LEU A 233 2.25 1.26 -6.43
C LEU A 233 3.08 2.52 -6.70
N LEU A 234 3.83 3.01 -5.72
CA LEU A 234 4.75 4.14 -5.86
C LEU A 234 5.85 3.83 -6.89
N ASN A 235 6.36 2.60 -6.92
CA ASN A 235 7.31 2.17 -7.94
C ASN A 235 6.71 2.20 -9.35
N LYS A 236 5.43 1.81 -9.49
CA LYS A 236 4.71 1.93 -10.77
C LYS A 236 4.47 3.39 -11.16
N LEU A 237 4.09 4.24 -10.20
CA LEU A 237 3.92 5.68 -10.40
C LEU A 237 5.20 6.33 -10.95
N LYS A 238 6.35 6.05 -10.32
CA LYS A 238 7.68 6.57 -10.71
C LYS A 238 8.12 6.12 -12.11
N ARG A 239 7.61 4.99 -12.60
CA ARG A 239 7.94 4.42 -13.92
C ARG A 239 6.88 4.70 -15.00
N ASP A 240 5.93 5.59 -14.71
CA ASP A 240 4.84 5.97 -15.65
C ASP A 240 3.88 4.82 -16.01
N GLU A 241 3.93 3.72 -15.26
CA GLU A 241 3.12 2.51 -15.52
C GLU A 241 1.65 2.68 -15.10
N LEU A 242 1.28 3.83 -14.50
CA LEU A 242 -0.08 4.12 -14.05
C LEU A 242 -0.80 5.18 -14.92
N ASN A 243 -0.14 5.72 -15.95
CA ASN A 243 -0.69 6.84 -16.74
C ASN A 243 -2.06 6.53 -17.36
N SER A 244 -2.25 5.34 -17.91
CA SER A 244 -3.52 4.96 -18.54
C SER A 244 -4.66 4.92 -17.53
N LEU A 245 -4.38 4.44 -16.32
CA LEU A 245 -5.36 4.34 -15.26
C LEU A 245 -5.67 5.74 -14.68
N ALA A 246 -4.64 6.57 -14.52
CA ALA A 246 -4.80 7.96 -14.10
C ALA A 246 -5.62 8.78 -15.12
N ASN A 247 -5.37 8.59 -16.42
CA ASN A 247 -6.19 9.18 -17.47
C ASN A 247 -7.66 8.72 -17.40
N HIS A 248 -7.88 7.42 -17.17
CA HIS A 248 -9.24 6.87 -17.04
C HIS A 248 -10.02 7.46 -15.85
N PHE A 249 -9.38 7.59 -14.69
CA PHE A 249 -10.00 8.15 -13.49
C PHE A 249 -9.92 9.68 -13.39
N GLY A 250 -9.19 10.33 -14.29
CA GLY A 250 -8.85 11.76 -14.20
C GLY A 250 -8.05 12.14 -12.95
N SER A 251 -7.45 11.17 -12.24
CA SER A 251 -6.62 11.40 -11.05
C SER A 251 -5.72 10.20 -10.75
N PHE A 252 -4.45 10.48 -10.45
CA PHE A 252 -3.51 9.50 -9.94
C PHE A 252 -3.87 9.01 -8.55
N LEU A 253 -4.32 9.88 -7.64
CA LEU A 253 -4.69 9.46 -6.29
C LEU A 253 -5.87 8.47 -6.33
N LYS A 254 -6.89 8.78 -7.14
CA LYS A 254 -8.03 7.86 -7.34
C LYS A 254 -7.56 6.53 -7.92
N ALA A 255 -6.76 6.56 -8.99
CA ALA A 255 -6.22 5.35 -9.61
C ALA A 255 -5.39 4.49 -8.63
N MET A 256 -4.54 5.12 -7.83
CA MET A 256 -3.71 4.43 -6.83
C MET A 256 -4.55 3.85 -5.69
N ASN A 257 -5.54 4.58 -5.17
CA ASN A 257 -6.41 4.08 -4.09
C ASN A 257 -7.30 2.92 -4.54
N VAL A 258 -7.76 2.97 -5.79
CA VAL A 258 -8.49 1.87 -6.44
C VAL A 258 -7.62 0.61 -6.52
N LEU A 259 -6.37 0.72 -7.00
CA LEU A 259 -5.43 -0.40 -7.02
C LEU A 259 -5.06 -0.89 -5.61
N TYR A 260 -4.86 0.03 -4.67
CA TYR A 260 -4.50 -0.26 -3.29
C TYR A 260 -5.55 -1.14 -2.60
N ARG A 261 -6.82 -0.78 -2.75
CA ARG A 261 -7.94 -1.59 -2.28
C ARG A 261 -7.99 -2.96 -2.97
N GLY A 262 -7.80 -3.00 -4.29
CA GLY A 262 -7.72 -4.25 -5.04
C GLY A 262 -6.60 -5.17 -4.55
N CYS A 263 -5.42 -4.63 -4.23
CA CYS A 263 -4.32 -5.36 -3.61
C CYS A 263 -4.73 -5.95 -2.27
N PHE A 264 -5.38 -5.16 -1.40
CA PHE A 264 -5.85 -5.63 -0.09
C PHE A 264 -6.89 -6.74 -0.19
N ILE A 265 -7.91 -6.58 -1.04
CA ILE A 265 -8.93 -7.60 -1.25
C ILE A 265 -8.29 -8.88 -1.76
N LYS A 266 -7.42 -8.78 -2.76
CA LYS A 266 -6.78 -9.97 -3.34
C LYS A 266 -5.81 -10.63 -2.36
N PHE A 267 -5.10 -9.84 -1.57
CA PHE A 267 -4.24 -10.33 -0.49
C PHE A 267 -5.07 -11.10 0.53
N CYS A 268 -6.16 -10.53 1.05
CA CYS A 268 -7.02 -11.20 2.03
C CYS A 268 -7.62 -12.51 1.47
N LYS A 269 -8.08 -12.50 0.20
CA LYS A 269 -8.57 -13.70 -0.50
C LYS A 269 -7.50 -14.80 -0.56
N LEU A 270 -6.27 -14.46 -0.97
CA LEU A 270 -5.16 -15.42 -1.04
C LEU A 270 -4.74 -15.91 0.35
N TRP A 271 -4.55 -14.97 1.28
CA TRP A 271 -4.14 -15.25 2.65
C TRP A 271 -5.05 -16.25 3.33
N LYS A 272 -6.37 -16.05 3.17
CA LYS A 272 -7.37 -16.94 3.72
C LYS A 272 -7.42 -18.29 3.00
N LYS A 273 -7.48 -18.27 1.66
CA LYS A 273 -7.60 -19.48 0.84
C LYS A 273 -6.45 -20.45 1.12
N ASP A 274 -5.24 -19.93 1.20
CA ASP A 274 -4.04 -20.74 1.33
C ASP A 274 -3.66 -20.96 2.82
N ASN A 275 -4.51 -20.51 3.75
CA ASN A 275 -4.32 -20.59 5.20
C ASN A 275 -2.95 -20.06 5.66
N CYS A 276 -2.56 -18.91 5.10
CA CYS A 276 -1.24 -18.31 5.26
C CYS A 276 -0.94 -17.90 6.71
N THR A 277 0.34 -17.92 7.05
CA THR A 277 0.90 -17.32 8.25
C THR A 277 1.85 -16.19 7.89
N VAL A 278 2.36 -15.47 8.88
CA VAL A 278 3.37 -14.41 8.70
C VAL A 278 4.57 -14.88 7.84
N LYS A 279 4.93 -16.16 7.87
CA LYS A 279 6.01 -16.74 7.06
C LYS A 279 5.75 -16.67 5.55
N ASP A 280 4.48 -16.69 5.14
CA ASP A 280 4.04 -16.77 3.75
C ASP A 280 3.91 -15.39 3.10
N PHE A 281 4.09 -14.31 3.85
CA PHE A 281 3.84 -12.96 3.35
C PHE A 281 4.64 -12.60 2.12
N GLN A 282 5.93 -12.91 2.07
CA GLN A 282 6.73 -12.57 0.90
C GLN A 282 6.22 -13.31 -0.34
N HIS A 283 5.72 -14.53 -0.18
CA HIS A 283 5.09 -15.29 -1.26
C HIS A 283 3.82 -14.59 -1.76
N VAL A 284 2.91 -14.22 -0.85
CA VAL A 284 1.66 -13.53 -1.21
C VAL A 284 1.95 -12.14 -1.82
N LEU A 285 2.88 -11.37 -1.25
CA LEU A 285 3.29 -10.06 -1.77
C LEU A 285 3.87 -10.18 -3.18
N ASN A 286 4.68 -11.21 -3.45
CA ASN A 286 5.19 -11.50 -4.79
C ASN A 286 4.05 -11.84 -5.77
N ALA A 287 3.04 -12.59 -5.33
CA ALA A 287 1.87 -12.88 -6.16
C ALA A 287 1.09 -11.61 -6.51
N ILE A 288 0.87 -10.71 -5.54
CA ILE A 288 0.26 -9.38 -5.77
C ILE A 288 1.11 -8.55 -6.75
N SER A 289 2.43 -8.52 -6.57
CA SER A 289 3.36 -7.83 -7.49
C SER A 289 3.28 -8.39 -8.91
N ALA A 290 3.16 -9.71 -9.06
CA ALA A 290 3.00 -10.36 -10.36
C ALA A 290 1.66 -10.00 -11.03
N MET A 291 0.57 -9.94 -10.26
CA MET A 291 -0.73 -9.48 -10.76
C MET A 291 -0.68 -8.02 -11.23
N LEU A 292 -0.08 -7.12 -10.45
CA LEU A 292 0.12 -5.72 -10.83
C LEU A 292 0.99 -5.54 -12.09
N LYS A 293 1.88 -6.48 -12.39
CA LYS A 293 2.70 -6.47 -13.61
C LYS A 293 1.94 -7.02 -14.82
N LYS A 294 1.15 -8.08 -14.62
CA LYS A 294 0.43 -8.76 -15.70
C LYS A 294 -0.81 -7.99 -16.14
N ASP A 295 -1.66 -7.61 -15.20
CA ASP A 295 -2.90 -6.89 -15.45
C ASP A 295 -3.36 -6.13 -14.19
N ALA A 296 -2.95 -4.88 -14.07
CA ALA A 296 -3.38 -4.02 -12.97
C ALA A 296 -4.90 -3.81 -12.96
N ASN A 297 -5.57 -3.84 -14.12
CA ASN A 297 -7.02 -3.63 -14.22
C ASN A 297 -7.81 -4.81 -13.63
N ALA A 298 -7.23 -6.01 -13.57
CA ALA A 298 -7.87 -7.15 -12.89
C ALA A 298 -8.06 -6.90 -11.39
N LEU A 299 -7.14 -6.16 -10.76
CA LEU A 299 -7.26 -5.77 -9.35
C LEU A 299 -8.29 -4.65 -9.14
N VAL A 300 -8.59 -3.89 -10.20
CA VAL A 300 -9.68 -2.89 -10.23
C VAL A 300 -11.03 -3.55 -10.47
N LYS A 301 -11.16 -4.88 -10.44
CA LYS A 301 -12.44 -5.58 -10.59
C LYS A 301 -12.71 -6.58 -9.45
N ALA A 302 -11.75 -6.71 -8.52
CA ALA A 302 -11.78 -7.64 -7.39
C ALA A 302 -12.48 -7.05 -6.18
#